data_AF-R7JDN1-F1
#
_entry.id   AF-R7JDN1-F1
#
_cell.length_a   1.000
_cell.length_b   1.000
_cell.length_c   1.000
_cell.angle_alpha   90.00
_cell.angle_beta   90.00
_cell.angle_gamma   90.00
#
_symmetry.space_group_name_H-M   'P 1'
#
loop_
_entity.id
_entity.type
_entity.pdbx_description
1 polymer ?
#
loop_
_entity_poly.entity_id
_entity_poly.type
_entity_poly.pdbx_seq_one_letter_code
_entity_poly.pdbx_strand_id
1 'polypeptide(L)'
;MQVQKIPNNNAQNNKSFQGKVFVDPDLSYYPCRFVRKHLTTMQEMIAKKPYDLFIKQNHAENTVSIIAQKEKDLGRRKAPRHAVIMDKNLEFYDIAATYAIEEFDKKLASLPPTFKEKSKKFFNKLGKKFLEIMQDE
;
A
#
# COMPACT_ATOMS: atom_id res chain seq x y z
N MET A 1 -6.39 -46.75 15.11
CA MET A 1 -6.93 -45.46 14.66
C MET A 1 -6.04 -44.94 13.54
N GLN A 2 -6.57 -44.86 12.33
CA GLN A 2 -5.85 -44.41 11.13
C GLN A 2 -6.02 -42.88 11.04
N VAL A 3 -4.92 -42.13 11.17
CA VAL A 3 -4.93 -40.67 11.03
C VAL A 3 -4.99 -40.34 9.55
N GLN A 4 -6.16 -39.87 9.08
CA GLN A 4 -6.34 -39.39 7.72
C GLN A 4 -5.43 -38.17 7.50
N LYS A 5 -4.51 -38.27 6.53
CA LYS A 5 -3.71 -37.14 6.05
C LYS A 5 -4.64 -36.21 5.27
N ILE A 6 -4.92 -35.04 5.85
CA ILE A 6 -5.63 -33.96 5.18
C ILE A 6 -4.75 -33.51 3.99
N PRO A 7 -5.26 -33.49 2.74
CA PRO A 7 -4.50 -32.94 1.62
C PRO A 7 -4.32 -31.44 1.84
N ASN A 8 -3.06 -31.03 1.97
CA ASN A 8 -2.64 -29.65 2.20
C ASN A 8 -2.80 -28.86 0.88
N ASN A 9 -4.04 -28.47 0.55
CA ASN A 9 -4.35 -27.56 -0.57
C ASN A 9 -3.99 -26.10 -0.25
N ASN A 10 -2.89 -25.87 0.47
CA ASN A 10 -2.29 -24.56 0.58
C ASN A 10 -1.39 -24.34 -0.64
N ALA A 11 -2.02 -24.25 -1.81
CA ALA A 11 -1.45 -23.50 -2.91
C ALA A 11 -1.14 -22.11 -2.35
N GLN A 12 0.16 -21.85 -2.15
CA GLN A 12 0.69 -20.57 -1.73
C GLN A 12 0.00 -19.50 -2.58
N ASN A 13 -0.89 -18.75 -1.94
CA ASN A 13 -1.44 -17.52 -2.48
C ASN A 13 -0.27 -16.55 -2.62
N ASN A 14 0.46 -16.66 -3.74
CA ASN A 14 1.38 -15.67 -4.25
C ASN A 14 0.57 -14.44 -4.65
N LYS A 15 -0.06 -13.79 -3.66
CA LYS A 15 -0.71 -12.50 -3.83
C LYS A 15 0.41 -11.51 -4.08
N SER A 16 0.64 -11.24 -5.35
CA SER A 16 1.38 -10.07 -5.83
C SER A 16 1.04 -8.87 -4.96
N PHE A 17 2.05 -8.10 -4.57
CA PHE A 17 1.97 -6.92 -3.71
C PHE A 17 0.55 -6.31 -3.65
N GLN A 18 -0.09 -6.42 -2.49
CA GLN A 18 -1.39 -5.79 -2.24
C GLN A 18 -1.12 -4.50 -1.48
N GLY A 19 -1.43 -3.35 -2.09
CA GLY A 19 -1.43 -2.08 -1.38
C GLY A 19 -2.39 -2.15 -0.19
N LYS A 20 -1.97 -1.61 0.95
CA LYS A 20 -2.74 -1.58 2.19
C LYS A 20 -3.18 -0.17 2.53
N VAL A 21 -4.34 -0.06 3.18
CA VAL A 21 -4.80 1.19 3.78
C VAL A 21 -4.40 1.16 5.24
N PHE A 22 -3.48 2.04 5.62
CA PHE A 22 -3.05 2.26 7.00
C PHE A 22 -3.79 3.47 7.57
N VAL A 23 -4.44 3.25 8.70
CA VAL A 23 -5.25 4.24 9.39
C VAL A 23 -4.54 4.56 10.69
N ASP A 24 -4.19 5.83 10.91
CA ASP A 24 -3.56 6.26 12.16
C ASP A 24 -4.52 5.98 13.34
N PRO A 25 -4.08 5.34 14.43
CA PRO A 25 -4.94 5.06 15.58
C PRO A 25 -5.54 6.32 16.22
N ASP A 26 -4.90 7.49 16.06
CA ASP A 26 -5.29 8.75 16.70
C ASP A 26 -6.25 9.61 15.86
N LEU A 27 -7.30 8.98 15.32
CA LEU A 27 -8.36 9.68 14.58
C LEU A 27 -9.48 10.12 15.51
N SER A 28 -9.91 11.37 15.36
CA SER A 28 -11.14 11.89 15.95
C SER A 28 -12.38 11.15 15.43
N TYR A 29 -13.48 11.28 16.17
CA TYR A 29 -14.73 10.55 15.90
C TYR A 29 -15.22 10.64 14.45
N TYR A 30 -15.32 11.85 13.88
CA TYR A 30 -15.83 12.06 12.52
C TYR A 30 -14.91 11.42 11.45
N PRO A 31 -13.60 11.71 11.41
CA PRO A 31 -12.66 10.99 10.56
C PRO A 31 -12.75 9.47 10.68
N CYS A 32 -12.77 8.93 11.89
CA CYS A 32 -12.86 7.48 12.11
C CYS A 32 -14.15 6.90 11.49
N ARG A 33 -15.28 7.59 11.66
CA ARG A 33 -16.57 7.19 11.08
C ARG A 33 -16.53 7.17 9.55
N PHE A 34 -15.98 8.22 8.92
CA PHE A 34 -15.88 8.31 7.47
C PHE A 34 -14.90 7.27 6.91
N VAL A 35 -13.74 7.09 7.55
CA VAL A 35 -12.79 6.04 7.16
C VAL A 35 -13.46 4.67 7.17
N ARG A 36 -14.20 4.31 8.22
CA ARG A 36 -14.92 3.03 8.29
C ARG A 36 -15.92 2.85 7.15
N LYS A 37 -16.61 3.92 6.74
CA LYS A 37 -17.59 3.90 5.64
C LYS A 37 -16.92 3.67 4.28
N HIS A 38 -15.76 4.29 4.05
CA HIS A 38 -15.07 4.26 2.74
C HIS A 38 -13.90 3.25 2.68
N LEU A 39 -13.61 2.53 3.77
CA LEU A 39 -12.41 1.68 3.90
C LEU A 39 -12.34 0.62 2.80
N THR A 40 -13.44 -0.10 2.58
CA THR A 40 -13.50 -1.18 1.58
C THR A 40 -13.20 -0.65 0.18
N THR A 41 -13.82 0.47 -0.19
CA THR A 41 -13.60 1.14 -1.48
C THR A 41 -12.15 1.56 -1.66
N MET A 42 -11.54 2.18 -0.63
CA MET A 42 -10.13 2.56 -0.68
C MET A 42 -9.20 1.34 -0.79
N GLN A 43 -9.51 0.23 -0.12
CA GLN A 43 -8.75 -1.02 -0.23
C GLN A 43 -8.82 -1.61 -1.64
N GLU A 44 -9.99 -1.61 -2.27
CA GLU A 44 -10.18 -2.08 -3.65
C GLU A 44 -9.36 -1.25 -4.66
N MET A 45 -9.33 0.08 -4.49
CA MET A 45 -8.57 0.99 -5.36
C MET A 45 -7.06 0.70 -5.37
N ILE A 46 -6.50 0.24 -4.24
CA ILE A 46 -5.06 0.00 -4.09
C ILE A 46 -4.65 -1.47 -4.09
N ALA A 47 -5.61 -2.41 -4.14
CA ALA A 47 -5.35 -3.84 -4.02
C ALA A 47 -4.32 -4.39 -5.01
N LYS A 48 -4.13 -3.71 -6.16
CA LYS A 48 -3.16 -4.07 -7.21
C LYS A 48 -2.01 -3.05 -7.36
N LYS A 49 -1.93 -2.03 -6.50
CA LYS A 49 -0.95 -0.94 -6.60
C LYS A 49 0.32 -1.28 -5.81
N PRO A 50 1.52 -0.89 -6.26
CA PRO A 50 2.80 -1.20 -5.63
C PRO A 50 3.17 -0.24 -4.46
N TYR A 51 2.15 0.31 -3.79
CA TYR A 51 2.25 1.26 -2.68
C TYR A 51 0.96 1.24 -1.84
N ASP A 52 0.98 1.98 -0.75
CA ASP A 52 -0.04 1.98 0.29
C ASP A 52 -0.69 3.37 0.43
N LEU A 53 -1.87 3.40 1.06
CA LEU A 53 -2.52 4.63 1.49
C LEU A 53 -2.40 4.79 2.99
N PHE A 54 -2.00 5.98 3.44
CA PHE A 54 -1.94 6.35 4.84
C PHE A 54 -2.94 7.46 5.13
N ILE A 55 -3.79 7.25 6.11
CA ILE A 55 -4.78 8.23 6.57
C ILE A 55 -4.32 8.76 7.92
N LYS A 56 -4.03 10.06 8.00
CA LYS A 56 -3.52 10.71 9.21
C LYS A 56 -4.29 11.99 9.50
N GLN A 57 -4.59 12.23 10.77
CA GLN A 57 -5.18 13.50 11.20
C GLN A 57 -4.12 14.45 11.74
N ASN A 58 -4.22 15.72 11.36
CA ASN A 58 -3.53 16.82 12.02
C ASN A 58 -4.52 17.50 12.98
N HIS A 59 -4.37 17.26 14.28
CA HIS A 59 -5.26 17.82 15.30
C HIS A 59 -5.11 19.34 15.46
N ALA A 60 -3.92 19.89 15.23
CA ALA A 60 -3.69 21.33 15.36
C ALA A 60 -4.42 22.12 14.27
N GLU A 61 -4.50 21.56 13.06
CA GLU A 61 -5.10 22.20 11.89
C GLU A 61 -6.54 21.73 11.61
N ASN A 62 -7.05 20.77 12.39
CA ASN A 62 -8.35 20.12 12.14
C ASN A 62 -8.48 19.50 10.74
N THR A 63 -7.38 19.01 10.18
CA THR A 63 -7.36 18.41 8.83
C THR A 63 -7.05 16.92 8.87
N VAL A 64 -7.43 16.21 7.81
CA VAL A 64 -7.06 14.83 7.55
C VAL A 64 -6.31 14.76 6.23
N SER A 65 -5.20 14.04 6.24
CA SER A 65 -4.35 13.78 5.10
C SER A 65 -4.51 12.35 4.63
N ILE A 66 -4.79 12.16 3.34
CA ILE A 66 -4.70 10.86 2.67
C ILE A 66 -3.44 10.87 1.82
N ILE A 67 -2.52 9.94 2.12
CA ILE A 67 -1.16 9.95 1.59
C ILE A 67 -0.90 8.65 0.84
N ALA A 68 -0.60 8.75 -0.45
CA ALA A 68 -0.09 7.63 -1.25
C ALA A 68 1.44 7.57 -1.14
N GLN A 69 1.96 6.45 -0.62
CA GLN A 69 3.39 6.24 -0.39
C GLN A 69 3.73 4.74 -0.28
N LYS A 70 4.96 4.33 -0.57
CA LYS A 70 5.42 2.96 -0.27
C LYS A 70 5.72 2.80 1.22
N GLU A 71 5.32 1.69 1.84
CA GLU A 71 5.61 1.37 3.24
C GLU A 71 7.08 1.60 3.65
N LYS A 72 8.03 1.11 2.85
CA LYS A 72 9.48 1.25 3.10
C LYS A 72 9.98 2.71 3.17
N ASP A 73 9.19 3.62 2.63
CA ASP A 73 9.51 5.03 2.50
C ASP A 73 8.80 5.89 3.57
N LEU A 74 7.95 5.27 4.38
CA LEU A 74 7.28 5.92 5.51
C LEU A 74 8.30 6.58 6.44
N GLY A 75 8.04 7.82 6.84
CA GLY A 75 8.95 8.61 7.69
C GLY A 75 10.16 9.23 6.97
N ARG A 76 10.43 8.87 5.71
CA ARG A 76 11.52 9.49 4.94
C ARG A 76 11.11 10.83 4.37
N ARG A 77 11.81 11.90 4.77
CA ARG A 77 11.52 13.29 4.34
C ARG A 77 11.54 13.51 2.82
N LYS A 78 12.44 12.85 2.09
CA LYS A 78 12.65 13.05 0.64
C LYS A 78 12.04 11.96 -0.24
N ALA A 79 11.26 11.05 0.34
CA ALA A 79 10.66 9.99 -0.46
C ALA A 79 9.52 10.51 -1.34
N PRO A 80 9.31 9.89 -2.52
CA PRO A 80 8.15 10.20 -3.34
C PRO A 80 6.88 9.87 -2.55
N ARG A 81 6.03 10.89 -2.38
CA ARG A 81 4.69 10.78 -1.80
C ARG A 81 3.76 11.80 -2.46
N HIS A 82 2.47 11.53 -2.42
CA HIS A 82 1.44 12.53 -2.67
C HIS A 82 0.44 12.51 -1.52
N ALA A 83 0.02 13.69 -1.07
CA ALA A 83 -0.90 13.86 0.03
C ALA A 83 -2.01 14.82 -0.37
N VAL A 84 -3.25 14.40 -0.16
CA VAL A 84 -4.44 15.25 -0.27
C VAL A 84 -4.86 15.60 1.16
N ILE A 85 -4.98 16.89 1.45
CA ILE A 85 -5.36 17.42 2.76
C ILE A 85 -6.79 17.93 2.64
N MET A 86 -7.64 17.54 3.58
CA MET A 86 -9.04 17.97 3.66
C MET A 86 -9.43 18.29 5.10
N ASP A 87 -10.52 19.03 5.29
CA ASP A 87 -11.11 19.23 6.61
C ASP A 87 -11.59 17.89 7.20
N LYS A 88 -11.40 17.69 8.51
CA LYS A 88 -11.79 16.47 9.22
C LYS A 88 -13.28 16.12 9.14
N ASN A 89 -14.15 17.11 8.87
CA ASN A 89 -15.61 16.95 8.83
C ASN A 89 -16.15 16.63 7.42
N LEU A 90 -15.30 16.59 6.40
CA LEU A 90 -15.72 16.30 5.02
C LEU A 90 -15.78 14.80 4.75
N GLU A 91 -16.85 14.34 4.12
CA GLU A 91 -17.11 12.94 3.78
C GLU A 91 -16.59 12.56 2.38
N PHE A 92 -15.45 13.10 1.95
CA PHE A 92 -14.91 12.90 0.59
C PHE A 92 -13.64 12.03 0.57
N TYR A 93 -13.59 10.98 1.39
CA TYR A 93 -12.39 10.16 1.60
C TYR A 93 -12.03 9.30 0.38
N ASP A 94 -13.03 8.78 -0.32
CA ASP A 94 -12.89 8.04 -1.58
C ASP A 94 -12.38 8.93 -2.73
N ILE A 95 -12.94 10.15 -2.85
CA ILE A 95 -12.51 11.15 -3.83
C ILE A 95 -11.07 11.60 -3.52
N ALA A 96 -10.78 11.94 -2.26
CA ALA A 96 -9.44 12.33 -1.85
C ALA A 96 -8.42 11.19 -2.05
N ALA A 97 -8.81 9.93 -1.80
CA ALA A 97 -7.98 8.77 -2.12
C ALA A 97 -7.72 8.64 -3.62
N THR A 98 -8.75 8.85 -4.45
CA THR A 98 -8.63 8.80 -5.92
C THR A 98 -7.61 9.82 -6.41
N TYR A 99 -7.74 11.08 -5.97
CA TYR A 99 -6.77 12.13 -6.32
C TYR A 99 -5.36 11.80 -5.83
N ALA A 100 -5.23 11.28 -4.61
CA ALA A 100 -3.93 10.90 -4.07
C ALA A 100 -3.25 9.80 -4.88
N ILE A 101 -4.02 8.79 -5.32
CA ILE A 101 -3.57 7.68 -6.15
C ILE A 101 -3.15 8.18 -7.54
N GLU A 102 -4.01 8.95 -8.22
CA GLU A 102 -3.77 9.42 -9.59
C GLU A 102 -2.50 10.27 -9.68
N GLU A 103 -2.35 11.24 -8.77
CA GLU A 103 -1.17 12.09 -8.74
C GLU A 103 0.09 11.31 -8.36
N PHE A 104 -0.02 10.31 -7.49
CA PHE A 104 1.12 9.45 -7.18
C PHE A 104 1.49 8.53 -8.35
N ASP A 105 0.52 8.02 -9.09
CA ASP A 105 0.75 7.23 -10.30
C ASP A 105 1.45 8.06 -11.39
N LYS A 106 1.02 9.31 -11.60
CA LYS A 106 1.71 10.25 -12.50
C LYS A 106 3.16 10.48 -12.07
N LYS A 107 3.40 10.68 -10.77
CA LYS A 107 4.76 10.81 -10.21
C LYS A 107 5.58 9.54 -10.38
N LEU A 108 4.97 8.36 -10.24
CA LEU A 108 5.66 7.08 -10.46
C LEU A 108 6.01 6.87 -11.93
N ALA A 109 5.13 7.29 -12.85
CA ALA A 109 5.35 7.21 -14.28
C ALA A 109 6.44 8.19 -14.77
N SER A 110 6.59 9.35 -14.11
CA SER A 110 7.61 10.35 -14.45
C SER A 110 8.99 10.07 -13.85
N LEU A 111 9.12 9.07 -12.96
CA LEU A 111 10.42 8.65 -12.45
C LEU A 111 11.22 7.92 -13.55
N PRO A 112 12.53 8.18 -13.67
CA PRO A 112 13.36 7.58 -14.71
C PRO A 112 13.36 6.04 -14.65
N PRO A 113 13.46 5.35 -15.80
CA PRO A 113 13.31 3.88 -15.92
C PRO A 113 14.34 3.05 -15.13
N THR A 114 15.36 3.68 -14.53
CA THR A 114 16.39 3.03 -13.71
C THR A 114 15.85 2.30 -12.48
N PHE A 115 14.66 2.64 -11.98
CA PHE A 115 13.99 1.88 -10.91
C PHE A 115 13.39 0.55 -11.40
N LYS A 116 12.90 0.51 -12.64
CA LYS A 116 12.32 -0.70 -13.27
C LYS A 116 13.43 -1.71 -13.60
N GLU A 117 14.62 -1.23 -13.94
CA GLU A 117 15.81 -2.07 -14.13
C GLU A 117 16.40 -2.59 -12.81
N LYS A 118 16.45 -1.77 -11.75
CA LYS A 118 16.98 -2.21 -10.45
C LYS A 118 16.12 -3.28 -9.80
N SER A 119 14.79 -3.21 -9.90
CA SER A 119 13.91 -4.28 -9.41
C SER A 119 14.08 -5.56 -10.24
N LYS A 120 14.13 -5.46 -11.57
CA LYS A 120 14.38 -6.62 -12.45
C LYS A 120 15.73 -7.30 -12.16
N LYS A 121 16.79 -6.53 -11.89
CA LYS A 121 18.09 -7.06 -11.45
C LYS A 121 18.03 -7.71 -10.07
N PHE A 122 17.25 -7.15 -9.12
CA PHE A 122 17.10 -7.74 -7.79
C PHE A 122 16.33 -9.07 -7.83
N PHE A 123 15.27 -9.15 -8.64
CA PHE A 123 14.52 -10.40 -8.88
C PHE A 123 15.36 -11.46 -9.61
N ASN A 124 16.14 -11.07 -10.62
CA ASN A 124 17.03 -12.02 -11.31
C ASN A 124 18.16 -12.54 -10.40
N LYS A 125 18.63 -11.73 -9.44
CA LYS A 125 19.69 -12.14 -8.50
C LYS A 125 19.16 -12.99 -7.35
N LEU A 126 17.91 -12.77 -6.93
CA LEU A 126 17.23 -13.62 -5.95
C LEU A 126 16.75 -14.94 -6.57
N GLY A 127 16.21 -14.89 -7.79
CA GLY A 127 15.75 -16.09 -8.52
C GLY A 127 16.89 -17.07 -8.82
N LYS A 128 18.09 -16.59 -9.15
CA LYS A 128 19.27 -17.45 -9.33
C LYS A 128 19.75 -18.10 -8.02
N LYS A 129 19.77 -17.36 -6.91
CA LYS A 129 20.17 -17.92 -5.60
C LYS A 129 19.18 -18.96 -5.08
N PHE A 130 17.87 -18.79 -5.33
CA PHE A 130 16.87 -19.78 -4.96
C PHE A 130 16.92 -21.04 -5.84
N LEU A 131 17.33 -20.92 -7.11
CA LEU A 131 17.53 -22.05 -8.02
C LEU A 131 18.78 -22.87 -7.65
N GLU A 132 19.87 -22.21 -7.24
CA GLU A 132 21.09 -22.88 -6.74
C GLU A 132 20.80 -23.66 -5.45
N ILE A 133 20.06 -23.06 -4.50
CA ILE A 133 19.71 -23.73 -3.23
C ILE A 133 18.77 -24.94 -3.42
N MET A 134 17.95 -24.96 -4.48
CA MET A 134 17.09 -26.11 -4.81
C MET A 134 17.76 -27.15 -5.72
N GLN A 135 18.96 -26.89 -6.24
CA GLN A 135 19.73 -27.85 -7.04
C GLN A 135 20.84 -28.55 -6.23
N ASP A 136 21.10 -28.09 -5.00
CA ASP A 136 22.06 -28.69 -4.04
C ASP A 136 21.39 -29.61 -2.98
N GLU A 137 20.11 -29.98 -3.15
CA GLU A 137 19.42 -31.10 -2.47
C GLU A 137 19.05 -32.19 -3.47
#